data_AF-A0A0X4EWG3-F1
#
_entry.id   AF-A0A0X4EWG3-F1
#
_cell.length_a   1.000
_cell.length_b   1.000
_cell.length_c   1.000
_cell.angle_alpha   90.00
_cell.angle_beta   90.00
_cell.angle_gamma   90.00
#
_symmetry.space_group_name_H-M   'P 1'
#
loop_
_entity.id
_entity.type
_entity.pdbx_description
1 polymer ?
#
loop_
_entity_poly.entity_id
_entity_poly.type
_entity_poly.pdbx_seq_one_letter_code
_entity_poly.pdbx_strand_id
1 'polypeptide(L)'
;MTEKETLIARLKELGVKLDREVNVTGTIQELTLRISELEEELDEDGEEGAEVASSAVTSTSSQPGADNTSGSITENPASTEIGALVAVETLVTLHINALHATRNESVSIVEPGVVIRVTDVEANDLISRELAREI
;
A
#
# COMPACT_ATOMS: atom_id res chain seq x y z
N MET A 1 43.00 -4.28 5.17
CA MET A 1 41.58 -3.89 5.32
C MET A 1 41.02 -4.67 6.49
N THR A 2 40.40 -3.96 7.42
CA THR A 2 39.61 -4.57 8.48
C THR A 2 38.23 -4.96 7.96
N GLU A 3 37.57 -5.93 8.60
CA GLU A 3 36.22 -6.39 8.22
C GLU A 3 35.21 -5.23 8.17
N LYS A 4 35.39 -4.25 9.06
CA LYS A 4 34.61 -3.01 9.05
C LYS A 4 34.83 -2.18 7.77
N GLU A 5 36.08 -2.05 7.30
CA GLU A 5 36.36 -1.31 6.05
C GLU A 5 35.77 -1.98 4.82
N THR A 6 35.74 -3.32 4.76
CA THR A 6 35.11 -4.05 3.65
C THR A 6 33.60 -3.86 3.63
N LEU A 7 32.95 -3.84 4.79
CA LEU A 7 31.51 -3.57 4.90
C LEU A 7 31.19 -2.12 4.52
N ILE A 8 32.01 -1.15 4.95
CA ILE A 8 31.83 0.26 4.56
C ILE A 8 31.96 0.43 3.04
N ALA A 9 32.91 -0.26 2.41
CA ALA A 9 33.07 -0.22 0.95
C ALA A 9 31.84 -0.78 0.22
N ARG A 10 31.32 -1.94 0.67
CA ARG A 10 30.12 -2.57 0.09
C ARG A 10 28.87 -1.71 0.28
N LEU A 11 28.70 -1.10 1.45
CA LEU A 11 27.61 -0.15 1.68
C LEU A 11 27.65 1.01 0.69
N LYS A 12 28.81 1.65 0.52
CA LYS A 12 28.96 2.75 -0.44
C LYS A 12 28.62 2.33 -1.86
N GLU A 13 29.02 1.12 -2.26
CA GLU A 13 28.65 0.57 -3.56
C GLU A 13 27.13 0.42 -3.71
N LEU A 14 26.47 -0.14 -2.69
CA LEU A 14 25.00 -0.31 -2.69
C LEU A 14 24.27 1.04 -2.70
N GLY A 15 24.76 2.04 -1.97
CA GLY A 15 24.20 3.40 -2.01
C GLY A 15 24.29 4.04 -3.39
N VAL A 16 25.38 3.81 -4.13
CA VAL A 16 25.50 4.28 -5.53
C VAL A 16 24.52 3.56 -6.44
N LYS A 17 24.33 2.24 -6.27
CA LYS A 17 23.34 1.47 -7.07
C LYS A 17 21.90 1.94 -6.83
N LEU A 18 21.59 2.32 -5.59
CA LEU A 18 20.27 2.81 -5.17
C LEU A 18 20.09 4.33 -5.31
N ASP A 19 21.09 5.04 -5.87
CA ASP A 19 21.13 6.50 -5.98
C ASP A 19 20.80 7.23 -4.66
N ARG A 20 21.23 6.68 -3.52
CA ARG A 20 20.94 7.20 -2.17
C ARG A 20 22.14 7.17 -1.22
N GLU A 21 22.17 8.12 -0.29
CA GLU A 21 23.20 8.15 0.75
C GLU A 21 22.97 7.03 1.78
N VAL A 22 23.98 6.19 1.97
CA VAL A 22 23.93 5.10 2.96
C VAL A 22 24.72 5.44 4.21
N ASN A 23 24.15 5.11 5.37
CA ASN A 23 24.84 5.29 6.62
C ASN A 23 25.91 4.19 6.83
N VAL A 24 27.18 4.61 6.94
CA VAL A 24 28.33 3.73 7.14
C VAL A 24 28.88 3.75 8.58
N THR A 25 28.17 4.44 9.47
CA THR A 25 28.47 4.41 10.91
C THR A 25 27.83 3.20 11.58
N GLY A 26 28.42 2.70 12.66
CA GLY A 26 27.91 1.57 13.42
C GLY A 26 28.94 0.46 13.70
N THR A 27 28.42 -0.60 14.31
CA THR A 27 29.13 -1.86 14.59
C THR A 27 29.12 -2.76 13.35
N ILE A 28 30.08 -3.69 13.24
CA ILE A 28 30.16 -4.67 12.15
C ILE A 28 28.80 -5.34 11.89
N GLN A 29 28.11 -5.81 12.93
CA GLN A 29 26.79 -6.44 12.79
C GLN A 29 25.72 -5.52 12.17
N GLU A 30 25.70 -4.24 12.56
CA GLU A 30 24.74 -3.27 12.01
C GLU A 30 25.04 -2.98 10.53
N LEU A 31 26.33 -2.89 10.17
CA LEU A 31 26.74 -2.70 8.79
C LEU A 31 26.41 -3.94 7.93
N THR A 32 26.64 -5.15 8.45
CA THR A 32 26.30 -6.39 7.76
C THR A 32 24.80 -6.52 7.54
N LEU A 33 23.99 -6.25 8.56
CA LEU A 33 22.53 -6.30 8.44
C LEU A 33 22.05 -5.33 7.36
N ARG A 34 22.52 -4.07 7.41
CA ARG A 34 22.15 -3.04 6.43
C ARG A 34 22.56 -3.42 5.01
N ILE A 35 23.71 -4.07 4.83
CA ILE A 35 24.12 -4.58 3.51
C ILE A 35 23.13 -5.62 3.01
N SER A 36 22.78 -6.61 3.84
CA SER A 36 21.83 -7.65 3.44
C SER A 36 20.46 -7.08 3.07
N GLU A 37 19.95 -6.10 3.82
CA GLU A 37 18.69 -5.41 3.48
C GLU A 37 18.77 -4.70 2.11
N LEU A 38 19.88 -4.00 1.86
CA LEU A 38 20.09 -3.27 0.60
C LEU A 38 20.32 -4.19 -0.61
N GLU A 39 20.91 -5.37 -0.38
CA GLU A 39 21.08 -6.37 -1.42
C GLU A 39 19.75 -7.03 -1.78
N GLU A 40 18.94 -7.38 -0.79
CA GLU A 40 17.58 -7.91 -1.01
C GLU A 40 16.72 -6.93 -1.82
N GLU A 41 16.75 -5.63 -1.49
CA GLU A 41 16.06 -4.59 -2.27
C GLU A 41 16.54 -4.54 -3.74
N LEU A 42 17.84 -4.69 -4.00
CA LEU A 42 18.39 -4.68 -5.36
C LEU A 42 18.13 -5.99 -6.14
N ASP A 43 18.06 -7.12 -5.44
CA ASP A 43 17.77 -8.42 -6.04
C ASP A 43 16.26 -8.53 -6.38
N GLU A 44 15.38 -7.89 -5.60
CA GLU A 44 13.93 -7.82 -5.87
C GLU A 44 13.59 -7.02 -7.15
N ASP A 45 14.34 -5.96 -7.47
CA ASP A 45 14.26 -5.23 -8.75
C ASP A 45 14.79 -6.04 -9.96
N GLY A 46 15.40 -7.22 -9.74
CA GLY A 46 16.05 -8.03 -10.76
C GLY A 46 15.17 -9.04 -11.51
N GLU A 47 13.90 -9.21 -11.10
CA GLU A 47 12.97 -10.20 -11.67
C GLU A 47 11.81 -9.53 -12.46
N GLU A 48 12.11 -8.49 -13.25
CA GLU A 48 11.21 -8.07 -14.33
C GLU A 48 11.58 -8.80 -15.62
N GLY A 49 10.96 -9.96 -15.78
CA GLY A 49 11.01 -10.79 -16.98
C GLY A 49 10.73 -9.99 -18.25
N ALA A 50 11.70 -10.03 -19.15
CA ALA A 50 11.57 -9.59 -20.53
C ALA A 50 10.50 -10.41 -21.25
N GLU A 51 9.41 -9.77 -21.67
CA GLU A 51 8.57 -10.26 -22.77
C GLU A 51 8.44 -9.16 -23.83
N VAL A 52 9.36 -9.24 -24.80
CA VAL A 52 9.29 -8.56 -26.08
C VAL A 52 8.31 -9.32 -26.99
N ALA A 53 7.14 -8.76 -27.25
CA ALA A 53 6.29 -9.19 -28.36
C ALA A 53 5.89 -7.99 -29.23
N SER A 54 6.48 -7.98 -30.41
CA SER A 54 6.32 -6.99 -31.46
C SER A 54 5.04 -7.20 -32.27
N SER A 55 4.45 -6.08 -32.72
CA SER A 55 3.67 -5.91 -33.95
C SER A 55 2.22 -6.42 -34.02
N ALA A 56 1.25 -5.48 -33.99
CA ALA A 56 0.34 -5.26 -35.11
C ALA A 56 -0.48 -3.97 -34.95
N VAL A 57 -0.42 -3.15 -36.00
CA VAL A 57 -1.25 -1.99 -36.38
C VAL A 57 -2.76 -2.26 -36.24
N THR A 58 -3.61 -1.31 -35.83
CA THR A 58 -4.16 -0.24 -36.67
C THR A 58 -5.07 0.70 -35.85
N SER A 59 -4.87 2.02 -36.07
CA SER A 59 -5.86 3.11 -36.29
C SER A 59 -7.09 3.21 -35.37
N THR A 60 -7.49 4.35 -34.78
CA THR A 60 -7.70 5.69 -35.37
C THR A 60 -7.99 6.74 -34.27
N SER A 61 -7.45 7.96 -34.45
CA SER A 61 -7.99 9.30 -34.07
C SER A 61 -8.79 9.46 -32.76
N SER A 62 -8.41 10.33 -31.82
CA SER A 62 -8.39 11.79 -32.01
C SER A 62 -7.73 12.48 -30.80
N GLN A 63 -6.84 13.43 -31.06
CA GLN A 63 -6.51 14.56 -30.16
C GLN A 63 -7.47 15.73 -30.55
N PRO A 64 -7.80 16.77 -29.73
CA PRO A 64 -7.02 17.45 -28.69
C PRO A 64 -7.79 17.69 -27.38
N GLY A 65 -7.27 18.25 -26.30
CA GLY A 65 -6.05 18.99 -26.01
C GLY A 65 -6.19 19.51 -24.58
N ALA A 66 -5.07 19.91 -24.00
CA ALA A 66 -4.92 20.26 -22.60
C ALA A 66 -5.86 21.37 -22.08
N ASP A 67 -6.39 21.15 -20.88
CA ASP A 67 -6.44 22.17 -19.84
C ASP A 67 -5.93 21.59 -18.51
N ASN A 68 -4.89 22.25 -17.99
CA ASN A 68 -4.43 22.05 -16.63
C ASN A 68 -5.42 22.73 -15.70
N THR A 69 -5.97 22.03 -14.71
CA THR A 69 -6.39 22.63 -13.45
C THR A 69 -6.07 21.67 -12.31
N SER A 70 -4.99 22.02 -11.61
CA SER A 70 -4.70 21.63 -10.24
C SER A 70 -5.90 21.95 -9.35
N GLY A 71 -6.29 21.00 -8.49
CA GLY A 71 -7.19 21.31 -7.38
C GLY A 71 -7.95 20.11 -6.85
N SER A 72 -7.36 19.48 -5.82
CA SER A 72 -8.03 18.68 -4.80
C SER A 72 -8.98 17.58 -5.30
N ILE A 73 -8.52 16.33 -5.18
CA ILE A 73 -9.38 15.18 -4.99
C ILE A 73 -10.23 15.37 -3.72
N THR A 74 -11.28 16.19 -3.80
CA THR A 74 -12.46 16.03 -2.97
C THR A 74 -13.30 14.96 -3.65
N GLU A 75 -12.80 13.73 -3.60
CA GLU A 75 -13.60 12.55 -3.89
C GLU A 75 -14.44 12.36 -2.63
N ASN A 76 -15.54 13.10 -2.56
CA ASN A 76 -16.63 12.79 -1.68
C ASN A 76 -17.52 11.79 -2.42
N PRO A 77 -17.42 10.47 -2.21
CA PRO A 77 -18.46 9.56 -2.65
C PRO A 77 -19.63 9.61 -1.65
N ALA A 78 -20.19 10.79 -1.38
CA ALA A 78 -21.53 10.87 -0.80
C ALA A 78 -22.53 10.62 -1.93
N SER A 79 -22.78 9.34 -2.22
CA SER A 79 -24.06 8.81 -2.72
C SER A 79 -23.92 7.31 -3.01
N THR A 80 -23.48 6.51 -2.03
CA THR A 80 -23.92 5.11 -2.02
C THR A 80 -25.30 5.13 -1.40
N GLU A 81 -26.30 4.90 -2.26
CA GLU A 81 -27.60 4.30 -2.00
C GLU A 81 -28.02 4.26 -0.52
N ILE A 82 -29.22 4.78 -0.20
CA ILE A 82 -29.90 4.51 1.07
C ILE A 82 -30.36 3.04 1.08
N GLY A 83 -29.41 2.11 0.90
CA GLY A 83 -29.54 0.74 1.32
C GLY A 83 -29.50 0.72 2.85
N ALA A 84 -30.22 -0.20 3.46
CA ALA A 84 -30.21 -0.37 4.90
C ALA A 84 -28.80 -0.83 5.32
N LEU A 85 -27.96 0.09 5.79
CA LEU A 85 -26.65 -0.29 6.31
C LEU A 85 -26.83 -1.06 7.63
N VAL A 86 -26.17 -2.20 7.74
CA VAL A 86 -26.20 -3.09 8.90
C VAL A 86 -25.06 -2.73 9.84
N ALA A 87 -25.36 -2.64 11.13
CA ALA A 87 -24.37 -2.40 12.16
C ALA A 87 -23.72 -3.71 12.61
N VAL A 88 -22.40 -3.76 12.64
CA VAL A 88 -21.60 -4.90 13.12
C VAL A 88 -20.46 -4.40 14.00
N GLU A 89 -20.09 -5.19 15.01
CA GLU A 89 -18.93 -4.94 15.88
C GLU A 89 -17.71 -5.68 15.36
N THR A 90 -16.61 -4.97 15.12
CA THR A 90 -15.34 -5.54 14.65
C THR A 90 -14.65 -6.34 15.77
N LEU A 91 -14.07 -7.49 15.45
CA LEU A 91 -13.30 -8.30 16.42
C LEU A 91 -11.78 -8.17 16.26
N VAL A 92 -11.34 -7.69 15.10
CA VAL A 92 -9.93 -7.49 14.76
C VAL A 92 -9.74 -6.09 14.17
N THR A 93 -8.50 -5.71 13.89
CA THR A 93 -8.24 -4.48 13.12
C THR A 93 -8.50 -4.75 11.65
N LEU A 94 -9.41 -4.00 11.02
CA LEU A 94 -9.75 -4.18 9.60
C LEU A 94 -9.45 -2.91 8.79
N HIS A 95 -8.99 -3.12 7.56
CA HIS A 95 -9.07 -2.12 6.50
C HIS A 95 -10.39 -2.32 5.74
N ILE A 96 -11.29 -1.37 5.85
CA ILE A 96 -12.65 -1.45 5.29
C ILE A 96 -13.13 -0.05 4.98
N ASN A 97 -13.99 0.10 3.95
CA ASN A 97 -14.69 1.35 3.70
C ASN A 97 -16.09 1.27 4.32
N ALA A 98 -16.24 1.77 5.54
CA ALA A 98 -17.48 1.68 6.30
C ALA A 98 -17.86 3.02 6.95
N LEU A 99 -19.08 3.13 7.46
CA LEU A 99 -19.51 4.28 8.24
C LEU A 99 -19.45 3.97 9.74
N HIS A 100 -18.82 4.80 10.55
CA HIS A 100 -18.88 4.64 12.00
C HIS A 100 -20.34 4.75 12.50
N ALA A 101 -20.76 3.86 13.41
CA ALA A 101 -22.17 3.78 13.83
C ALA A 101 -22.66 5.06 14.52
N THR A 102 -21.89 5.59 15.46
CA THR A 102 -22.23 6.82 16.20
C THR A 102 -21.86 8.10 15.45
N ARG A 103 -20.64 8.16 14.90
CA ARG A 103 -20.06 9.38 14.32
C ARG A 103 -20.51 9.64 12.89
N ASN A 104 -21.11 8.64 12.22
CA ASN A 104 -21.60 8.78 10.84
C ASN A 104 -20.50 9.27 9.86
N GLU A 105 -19.24 8.97 10.15
CA GLU A 105 -18.11 9.30 9.29
C GLU A 105 -17.59 8.07 8.56
N SER A 106 -17.02 8.27 7.38
CA SER A 106 -16.33 7.22 6.64
C SER A 106 -15.03 6.87 7.35
N VAL A 107 -14.85 5.58 7.65
CA VAL A 107 -13.63 5.02 8.23
C VAL A 107 -12.99 4.08 7.22
N SER A 108 -11.66 4.15 7.13
CA SER A 108 -10.85 3.28 6.26
C SER A 108 -10.08 2.21 7.05
N ILE A 109 -9.92 2.43 8.36
CA ILE A 109 -9.32 1.49 9.31
C ILE A 109 -10.11 1.54 10.61
N VAL A 110 -10.38 0.36 11.18
CA VAL A 110 -11.21 0.19 12.37
C VAL A 110 -10.49 -0.74 13.34
N GLU A 111 -10.49 -0.40 14.62
CA GLU A 111 -9.91 -1.23 15.70
C GLU A 111 -10.94 -2.28 16.19
N PRO A 112 -10.52 -3.30 16.94
CA PRO A 112 -11.43 -4.25 17.59
C PRO A 112 -12.40 -3.55 18.57
N GLY A 113 -13.66 -3.99 18.61
CA GLY A 113 -14.73 -3.45 19.46
C GLY A 113 -15.40 -2.20 18.90
N VAL A 114 -15.08 -1.80 17.66
CA VAL A 114 -15.68 -0.64 17.01
C VAL A 114 -16.92 -1.08 16.23
N VAL A 115 -18.04 -0.39 16.46
CA VAL A 115 -19.27 -0.63 15.70
C VAL A 115 -19.27 0.20 14.42
N ILE A 116 -19.34 -0.50 13.30
CA ILE A 116 -19.41 0.09 11.96
C ILE A 116 -20.70 -0.30 11.25
N ARG A 117 -21.09 0.52 10.28
CA ARG A 117 -22.22 0.30 9.39
C ARG A 117 -21.71 0.04 7.99
N VAL A 118 -22.08 -1.11 7.45
CA VAL A 118 -21.67 -1.64 6.14
C VAL A 118 -22.90 -2.15 5.40
N THR A 119 -22.75 -2.53 4.14
CA THR A 119 -23.86 -3.18 3.41
C THR A 119 -24.15 -4.58 3.97
N ASP A 120 -25.35 -5.13 3.75
CA ASP A 120 -25.70 -6.50 4.18
C ASP A 120 -24.71 -7.55 3.66
N VAL A 121 -24.24 -7.38 2.42
CA VAL A 121 -23.29 -8.28 1.77
C VAL A 121 -21.95 -8.28 2.51
N GLU A 122 -21.44 -7.09 2.84
CA GLU A 122 -20.21 -6.94 3.59
C GLU A 122 -20.35 -7.47 5.02
N ALA A 123 -21.45 -7.16 5.71
CA ALA A 123 -21.71 -7.69 7.05
C ALA A 123 -21.66 -9.23 7.05
N ASN A 124 -22.28 -9.88 6.05
CA ASN A 124 -22.25 -11.33 5.93
C ASN A 124 -20.84 -11.88 5.65
N ASP A 125 -20.02 -11.23 4.82
CA ASP A 125 -18.62 -11.64 4.58
C ASP A 125 -17.80 -11.54 5.88
N LEU A 126 -17.94 -10.42 6.59
CA LEU A 126 -17.23 -10.17 7.84
C LEU A 126 -17.59 -11.18 8.94
N ILE A 127 -18.88 -11.51 9.08
CA ILE A 127 -19.36 -12.49 10.05
C ILE A 127 -18.93 -13.90 9.67
N SER A 128 -19.03 -14.26 8.39
CA SER A 128 -18.63 -15.59 7.89
C SER A 128 -17.14 -15.88 8.10
N ARG A 129 -16.32 -14.83 8.11
CA ARG A 129 -14.87 -14.88 8.34
C ARG A 129 -14.49 -14.66 9.81
N GLU A 130 -15.47 -14.55 10.71
CA GLU A 130 -15.29 -14.25 12.12
C GLU A 130 -14.48 -12.96 12.39
N LEU A 131 -14.56 -11.98 11.49
CA LEU A 131 -13.90 -10.69 11.60
C LEU A 131 -14.77 -9.65 12.31
N ALA A 132 -16.09 -9.83 12.27
CA ALA A 132 -17.07 -9.01 12.97
C ALA A 132 -18.21 -9.87 13.53
N ARG A 133 -19.02 -9.31 14.42
CA ARG A 133 -20.24 -9.93 14.96
C ARG A 133 -21.44 -9.00 14.78
N GLU A 134 -22.61 -9.60 14.58
CA GLU A 134 -23.90 -8.91 14.64
C GLU A 134 -24.16 -8.40 16.07
N ILE A 135 -24.78 -7.23 16.20
CA ILE A 135 -25.12 -6.57 17.47
C ILE A 135 -26.62 -6.57 17.78
#